data_AF-A0AB38BAI4-F1
#
_entry.id   AF-A0AB38BAI4-F1
#
_cell.length_a   1.000
_cell.length_b   1.000
_cell.length_c   1.000
_cell.angle_alpha   90.00
_cell.angle_beta   90.00
_cell.angle_gamma   90.00
#
_symmetry.space_group_name_H-M   'P 1'
#
loop_
_entity.id
_entity.type
_entity.pdbx_description
1 polymer ?
#
loop_
_entity_poly.entity_id
_entity_poly.type
_entity_poly.pdbx_seq_one_letter_code
_entity_poly.pdbx_strand_id
1 'polypeptide(L)'
;MLQYLGHGHAGCRISSFFNTDETKEEYNASEPVDDRERWTDQFVHLMGHTGNYTREEAIAAIDADRILPDMLTFDPSKPAQYPNGRVFTDDVINYRLSFLSKGDIPPTGLASHTDVLDEFPYIGHPHLKGN
;
A
#
# COMPACT_ATOMS: atom_id res chain seq x y z
N MET A 1 21.68 -12.89 2.33
CA MET A 1 22.18 -11.92 3.32
C MET A 1 22.17 -10.56 2.64
N LEU A 2 21.09 -9.81 2.78
CA LEU A 2 21.03 -8.40 2.38
C LEU A 2 20.69 -7.60 3.63
N GLN A 3 21.57 -6.67 3.92
CA GLN A 3 21.70 -5.94 5.17
C GLN A 3 20.65 -4.82 5.26
N TYR A 4 20.12 -4.69 6.48
CA TYR A 4 19.46 -3.49 6.99
C TYR A 4 20.32 -2.23 6.77
N LEU A 5 19.75 -1.20 6.14
CA LEU A 5 20.19 0.19 6.25
C LEU A 5 18.97 1.13 6.07
N GLY A 6 18.82 2.07 7.02
CA GLY A 6 18.21 3.37 6.76
C GLY A 6 16.88 3.66 7.46
N HIS A 7 16.96 4.44 8.53
CA HIS A 7 15.87 5.28 9.03
C HIS A 7 15.39 6.24 7.92
N GLY A 8 14.37 5.82 7.16
CA GLY A 8 13.68 6.65 6.18
C GLY A 8 12.20 6.74 6.56
N HIS A 9 11.72 7.97 6.75
CA HIS A 9 10.29 8.27 6.88
C HIS A 9 9.48 7.55 5.78
N ALA A 10 8.38 6.94 6.22
CA ALA A 10 7.47 6.10 5.47
C ALA A 10 7.24 6.50 3.99
N GLY A 11 7.73 5.66 3.07
CA GLY A 11 6.92 5.37 1.88
C GLY A 11 5.65 4.65 2.32
N CYS A 12 4.53 4.86 1.62
CA CYS A 12 3.26 4.19 1.90
C CYS A 12 3.44 2.67 1.94
N ARG A 13 3.60 2.13 3.15
CA ARG A 13 3.56 0.70 3.45
C ARG A 13 2.28 0.43 4.21
N ILE A 14 1.74 -0.78 4.08
CA ILE A 14 0.52 -1.14 4.81
C ILE A 14 0.72 -1.07 6.33
N SER A 15 1.96 -1.22 6.80
CA SER A 15 2.31 -1.02 8.20
C SER A 15 2.03 0.40 8.72
N SER A 16 1.95 1.42 7.86
CA SER A 16 1.57 2.78 8.28
C SER A 16 0.18 2.87 8.90
N PHE A 17 -0.68 1.86 8.70
CA PHE A 17 -2.02 1.81 9.27
C PHE A 17 -2.12 1.09 10.64
N PHE A 18 -1.01 0.60 11.20
CA PHE A 18 -1.00 0.09 12.57
C PHE A 18 -0.97 1.22 13.61
N ASN A 19 -1.65 0.99 14.73
CA ASN A 19 -1.92 2.01 15.75
C ASN A 19 -0.72 2.33 16.67
N THR A 20 0.29 1.45 16.76
CA THR A 20 1.46 1.65 17.62
C THR A 20 2.75 1.45 16.84
N ASP A 21 3.81 2.15 17.23
CA ASP A 21 5.10 2.02 16.56
C ASP A 21 5.76 0.66 16.84
N GLU A 22 5.51 0.06 18.00
CA GLU A 22 5.96 -1.30 18.33
C GLU A 22 5.37 -2.36 17.40
N THR A 23 4.06 -2.33 17.13
CA THR A 23 3.41 -3.26 16.19
C THR A 23 3.92 -3.05 14.76
N LYS A 24 4.20 -1.81 14.37
CA LYS A 24 4.81 -1.52 13.05
C LYS A 24 6.20 -2.14 12.94
N GLU A 25 7.03 -1.97 13.96
CA GLU A 25 8.39 -2.52 13.98
C GLU A 25 8.36 -4.04 13.94
N GLU A 26 7.49 -4.68 14.72
CA GLU A 26 7.33 -6.14 14.71
C GLU A 26 6.85 -6.64 13.34
N TYR A 27 5.84 -6.00 12.75
CA TYR A 27 5.35 -6.33 11.41
C TYR A 27 6.47 -6.23 10.37
N ASN A 28 7.17 -5.09 10.34
CA ASN A 28 8.26 -4.84 9.40
C ASN A 28 9.46 -5.79 9.59
N ALA A 29 9.61 -6.38 10.77
CA ALA A 29 10.66 -7.34 11.08
C ALA A 29 10.22 -8.81 10.87
N SER A 30 8.93 -9.07 10.65
CA SER A 30 8.40 -10.42 10.46
C SER A 30 8.66 -10.94 9.04
N GLU A 31 8.74 -12.27 8.90
CA GLU A 31 8.86 -12.92 7.60
C GLU A 31 7.51 -12.89 6.89
N PRO A 32 7.41 -12.36 5.65
CA PRO A 32 6.13 -12.18 4.99
C PRO A 32 5.29 -13.46 4.90
N VAL A 33 5.92 -14.63 4.78
CA VAL A 33 5.20 -15.92 4.71
C VAL A 33 4.30 -16.18 5.92
N ASP A 34 4.64 -15.62 7.08
CA ASP A 34 3.90 -15.78 8.34
C ASP A 34 2.82 -14.70 8.52
N ASP A 35 2.76 -13.70 7.64
CA ASP A 35 1.93 -12.52 7.83
C ASP A 35 0.45 -12.86 7.97
N ARG A 36 0.01 -13.86 7.19
CA ARG A 36 -1.40 -14.26 7.20
C ARG A 36 -1.80 -14.84 8.55
N GLU A 37 -0.94 -15.64 9.16
CA GLU A 37 -1.21 -16.22 10.48
C GLU A 37 -1.12 -15.15 11.57
N ARG A 38 -0.09 -14.30 11.52
CA ARG A 38 0.22 -13.36 12.61
C ARG A 38 -0.66 -12.10 12.60
N TRP A 39 -1.04 -11.60 11.43
CA TRP A 39 -1.58 -10.24 11.31
C TRP A 39 -3.02 -10.16 10.81
N THR A 40 -3.64 -11.25 10.35
CA THR A 40 -5.03 -11.23 9.85
C THR A 40 -6.00 -10.60 10.85
N ASP A 41 -5.92 -10.96 12.13
CA ASP A 41 -6.84 -10.45 13.15
C ASP A 41 -6.69 -8.95 13.39
N GLN A 42 -5.45 -8.44 13.31
CA GLN A 42 -5.18 -7.01 13.43
C GLN A 42 -5.76 -6.23 12.23
N PHE A 43 -5.66 -6.78 11.02
CA PHE A 43 -6.29 -6.19 9.83
C PHE A 43 -7.81 -6.25 9.89
N VAL A 44 -8.38 -7.36 10.33
CA VAL A 44 -9.84 -7.48 10.55
C VAL A 44 -10.31 -6.43 11.54
N HIS A 45 -9.60 -6.23 12.65
CA HIS A 45 -9.92 -5.20 13.63
C HIS A 45 -9.84 -3.79 13.02
N LEU A 46 -8.77 -3.49 12.29
CA LEU A 46 -8.59 -2.20 11.60
C LEU A 46 -9.73 -1.94 10.61
N MET A 47 -10.00 -2.90 9.71
CA MET A 47 -11.05 -2.79 8.69
C MET A 47 -12.45 -2.68 9.32
N GLY A 48 -12.70 -3.38 10.42
CA GLY A 48 -13.91 -3.21 11.21
C GLY A 48 -14.09 -1.77 11.72
N HIS A 49 -13.00 -1.13 12.17
CA HIS A 49 -13.03 0.25 12.66
C HIS A 49 -13.13 1.29 11.53
N THR A 50 -12.44 1.09 10.40
CA THR A 50 -12.34 2.09 9.33
C THR A 50 -13.43 1.98 8.27
N GLY A 51 -14.01 0.81 8.07
CA GLY A 51 -14.97 0.55 6.98
C GLY A 51 -16.19 -0.28 7.39
N ASN A 52 -16.38 -0.52 8.69
CA ASN A 52 -17.46 -1.36 9.23
C ASN A 52 -17.52 -2.76 8.59
N TYR A 53 -16.36 -3.33 8.27
CA TYR A 53 -16.30 -4.70 7.79
C TYR A 53 -16.71 -5.68 8.90
N THR A 54 -17.56 -6.64 8.56
CA THR A 54 -17.65 -7.89 9.33
C THR A 54 -16.34 -8.68 9.19
N ARG A 55 -16.08 -9.61 10.11
CA ARG A 55 -14.87 -10.45 10.04
C ARG A 55 -14.79 -11.21 8.73
N GLU A 56 -15.91 -11.78 8.29
CA GLU A 56 -16.01 -12.57 7.07
C GLU A 56 -15.74 -11.71 5.84
N GLU A 57 -16.32 -10.51 5.78
CA GLU A 57 -16.04 -9.56 4.68
C GLU A 57 -14.58 -9.10 4.68
N ALA A 58 -14.00 -8.81 5.85
CA ALA A 58 -12.60 -8.39 5.96
C ALA A 58 -11.65 -9.50 5.47
N ILE A 59 -11.86 -10.75 5.90
CA ILE A 59 -11.05 -11.89 5.44
C ILE A 59 -11.16 -12.07 3.92
N ALA A 60 -12.40 -12.02 3.39
CA ALA A 60 -12.62 -12.14 1.95
C ALA A 60 -11.95 -11.01 1.15
N ALA A 61 -11.98 -9.78 1.67
CA ALA A 61 -11.32 -8.63 1.06
C ALA A 61 -9.78 -8.78 1.10
N ILE A 62 -9.21 -9.20 2.24
CA ILE A 62 -7.76 -9.47 2.38
C ILE A 62 -7.31 -10.53 1.35
N ASP A 63 -8.11 -11.59 1.16
CA ASP A 63 -7.84 -12.64 0.17
C ASP A 63 -7.90 -12.14 -1.28
N ALA A 64 -8.92 -11.35 -1.60
CA ALA A 64 -9.12 -10.80 -2.94
C ALA A 64 -8.03 -9.78 -3.30
N ASP A 65 -7.68 -8.89 -2.36
CA ASP A 65 -6.70 -7.83 -2.55
C ASP A 65 -5.25 -8.29 -2.41
N ARG A 66 -5.05 -9.52 -1.90
CA ARG A 66 -3.73 -10.12 -1.66
C ARG A 66 -2.84 -9.25 -0.79
N ILE A 67 -3.45 -8.58 0.19
CA ILE A 67 -2.75 -7.64 1.09
C ILE A 67 -1.85 -8.34 2.11
N LEU A 68 -2.13 -9.62 2.42
CA LEU A 68 -1.25 -10.50 3.18
C LEU A 68 -0.90 -11.74 2.32
N PRO A 69 0.39 -12.09 2.20
CA PRO A 69 1.55 -11.43 2.82
C PRO A 69 1.86 -10.05 2.24
N ASP A 70 2.63 -9.19 2.94
CA ASP A 70 3.04 -7.83 2.48
C ASP A 70 4.06 -7.86 1.32
N MET A 71 4.00 -8.91 0.51
CA MET A 71 4.81 -9.16 -0.65
C MET A 71 3.89 -9.61 -1.78
N LEU A 72 3.67 -8.71 -2.73
CA LEU A 72 2.87 -9.00 -3.91
C LEU A 72 3.69 -9.82 -4.90
N THR A 73 3.09 -10.89 -5.43
CA THR A 73 3.71 -11.68 -6.50
C THR A 73 3.59 -10.93 -7.82
N PHE A 74 4.72 -10.68 -8.46
CA PHE A 74 4.74 -10.08 -9.80
C PHE A 74 4.54 -11.16 -10.86
N ASP A 75 3.52 -10.99 -11.69
CA ASP A 75 3.23 -11.79 -12.86
C ASP A 75 3.58 -10.98 -14.12
N PRO A 76 4.69 -11.31 -14.82
CA PRO A 76 5.12 -10.58 -16.01
C PRO A 76 4.21 -10.78 -17.22
N SER A 77 3.26 -11.73 -17.16
CA SER A 77 2.25 -11.91 -18.22
C SER A 77 1.10 -10.92 -18.12
N LYS A 78 0.99 -10.20 -17.00
CA LYS A 78 -0.02 -9.17 -16.74
C LYS A 78 0.60 -7.77 -16.88
N PRO A 79 -0.21 -6.74 -17.20
CA PRO A 79 0.25 -5.36 -17.20
C PRO A 79 0.91 -4.98 -15.86
N ALA A 80 1.95 -4.14 -15.93
CA ALA A 80 2.57 -3.54 -14.76
C ALA A 80 1.65 -2.43 -14.24
N GLN A 81 0.80 -2.76 -13.26
CA GLN A 81 -0.12 -1.84 -12.61
C GLN A 81 -0.40 -2.38 -11.21
N TYR A 82 -0.51 -1.51 -10.22
CA TYR A 82 -0.90 -1.92 -8.88
C TYR A 82 -2.19 -2.74 -8.87
N PRO A 83 -2.26 -3.93 -8.20
CA PRO A 83 -1.25 -4.52 -7.30
C PRO A 83 -0.18 -5.41 -7.98
N ASN A 84 -0.23 -5.63 -9.29
CA ASN A 84 0.77 -6.39 -10.06
C ASN A 84 1.90 -5.50 -10.62
N GLY A 85 2.80 -5.03 -9.75
CA GLY A 85 3.77 -3.99 -10.08
C GLY A 85 3.18 -2.59 -9.85
N ARG A 86 3.83 -1.54 -10.35
CA ARG A 86 3.39 -0.14 -10.20
C ARG A 86 3.87 0.71 -11.36
N VAL A 87 3.06 1.69 -11.76
CA VAL A 87 3.47 2.81 -12.63
C VAL A 87 3.42 4.14 -11.88
N PHE A 88 4.07 5.18 -12.40
CA PHE A 88 4.10 6.52 -11.76
C PHE A 88 2.73 7.14 -11.55
N THR A 89 1.75 6.73 -12.36
CA THR A 89 0.38 7.23 -12.29
C THR A 89 -0.50 6.45 -11.30
N ASP A 90 0.00 5.39 -10.66
CA ASP A 90 -0.77 4.61 -9.70
C ASP A 90 -0.89 5.34 -8.35
N ASP A 91 -2.13 5.64 -7.95
CA ASP A 91 -2.45 6.18 -6.63
C ASP A 91 -2.69 5.06 -5.61
N VAL A 92 -1.58 4.45 -5.17
CA VAL A 92 -1.60 3.35 -4.21
C VAL A 92 -2.17 3.78 -2.85
N ILE A 93 -2.02 5.05 -2.46
CA ILE A 93 -2.58 5.57 -1.22
C ILE A 93 -4.10 5.54 -1.28
N ASN A 94 -4.70 6.15 -2.31
CA ASN A 94 -6.16 6.16 -2.45
C ASN A 94 -6.71 4.75 -2.64
N TYR A 95 -5.99 3.86 -3.35
CA TYR A 95 -6.35 2.45 -3.45
C TYR A 95 -6.44 1.78 -2.07
N ARG A 96 -5.38 1.90 -1.26
CA ARG A 96 -5.32 1.25 0.08
C ARG A 96 -6.30 1.89 1.07
N LEU A 97 -6.50 3.20 1.02
CA LEU A 97 -7.53 3.88 1.83
C LEU A 97 -8.92 3.37 1.48
N SER A 98 -9.27 3.31 0.19
CA SER A 98 -10.55 2.76 -0.27
C SER A 98 -10.75 1.31 0.18
N PHE A 99 -9.71 0.48 0.07
CA PHE A 99 -9.71 -0.90 0.57
C PHE A 99 -10.03 -0.95 2.08
N LEU A 100 -9.28 -0.23 2.91
CA LEU A 100 -9.43 -0.25 4.37
C LEU A 100 -10.77 0.33 4.82
N SER A 101 -11.29 1.34 4.13
CA SER A 101 -12.50 2.05 4.54
C SER A 101 -13.78 1.60 3.83
N LYS A 102 -13.72 0.56 2.99
CA LYS A 102 -14.86 0.18 2.13
C LYS A 102 -15.34 1.34 1.25
N GLY A 103 -14.41 2.20 0.84
CA GLY A 103 -14.67 3.42 0.06
C GLY A 103 -15.24 4.61 0.84
N ASP A 104 -15.40 4.52 2.17
CA ASP A 104 -15.97 5.61 2.99
C ASP A 104 -15.06 6.86 3.08
N ILE A 105 -13.74 6.67 2.98
CA ILE A 105 -12.78 7.78 2.92
C ILE A 105 -12.72 8.30 1.47
N PRO A 106 -13.08 9.57 1.21
CA PRO A 106 -13.03 10.12 -0.13
C PRO A 106 -11.58 10.26 -0.62
N PRO A 107 -11.33 10.21 -1.94
CA PRO A 107 -10.01 10.45 -2.50
C PRO A 107 -9.47 11.81 -2.08
N THR A 108 -8.15 11.91 -1.91
CA THR A 108 -7.44 13.13 -1.51
C THR A 108 -7.56 14.30 -2.50
N GLY A 109 -8.14 14.08 -3.68
CA GLY A 109 -8.22 15.05 -4.78
C GLY A 109 -6.90 15.25 -5.52
N LEU A 110 -5.85 14.52 -5.12
CA LEU A 110 -4.58 14.46 -5.86
C LEU A 110 -4.81 13.66 -7.15
N ALA A 111 -4.31 14.19 -8.26
CA ALA A 111 -4.33 13.51 -9.54
C ALA A 111 -2.90 13.21 -9.97
N SER A 112 -2.74 12.12 -10.72
CA SER A 112 -1.46 11.73 -11.28
C SER A 112 -0.89 12.84 -12.18
N HIS A 113 0.43 12.99 -12.15
CA HIS A 113 1.13 13.85 -13.08
C HIS A 113 0.81 13.44 -14.53
N THR A 114 0.52 14.43 -15.36
CA THR A 114 0.23 14.24 -16.79
C THR A 114 1.44 14.56 -17.67
N ASP A 115 2.54 14.97 -17.05
CA ASP A 115 3.73 15.51 -17.68
C ASP A 115 4.98 14.62 -17.47
N VAL A 116 4.81 13.38 -17.01
CA VAL A 116 5.91 12.42 -16.87
C VAL A 116 6.53 12.07 -18.23
N LEU A 117 7.86 12.07 -18.31
CA LEU A 117 8.59 11.70 -19.52
C LEU A 117 8.53 10.19 -19.77
N ASP A 118 8.55 9.79 -21.04
CA ASP A 118 8.63 8.40 -21.50
C ASP A 118 10.07 7.87 -21.62
N GLU A 119 11.05 8.73 -21.33
CA GLU A 119 12.47 8.40 -21.27
C GLU A 119 13.06 8.67 -19.89
N PHE A 120 14.17 7.97 -19.57
CA PHE A 120 14.87 8.13 -18.29
C PHE A 120 15.27 9.60 -18.05
N PRO A 121 14.97 10.19 -16.86
CA PRO A 121 14.60 9.53 -15.60
C PRO A 121 13.08 9.42 -15.32
N TYR A 122 12.21 9.61 -16.32
CA TYR A 122 10.75 9.46 -16.21
C TYR A 122 10.06 10.42 -15.21
N ILE A 123 10.60 11.62 -15.07
CA ILE A 123 10.06 12.69 -14.20
C ILE A 123 9.52 13.84 -15.05
N GLY A 124 8.57 14.61 -14.50
CA GLY A 124 8.03 15.80 -15.17
C GLY A 124 9.06 16.92 -15.38
N HIS A 125 8.72 17.85 -16.27
CA HIS A 125 9.59 19.01 -16.50
C HIS A 125 9.67 19.89 -15.23
N PRO A 126 10.85 20.45 -14.89
CA PRO A 126 10.97 21.35 -13.77
C PRO A 126 9.96 22.51 -13.88
N HIS A 127 9.23 22.78 -12.79
CA HIS A 127 8.36 23.95 -12.74
C HIS A 127 9.21 25.22 -12.82
N LEU A 128 8.83 26.14 -13.70
CA LEU A 128 9.44 27.47 -13.73
C LEU A 128 9.19 28.15 -12.38
N LYS A 129 10.20 28.80 -11.82
CA LYS A 129 9.98 29.67 -10.65
C LYS A 129 8.98 30.75 -11.05
N GLY A 130 7.84 30.80 -10.35
CA GLY A 130 6.94 31.94 -10.43
C GLY A 130 7.67 33.21 -9.99
N ASN A 131 7.43 34.31 -10.70
CA ASN A 131 7.89 35.65 -10.32
C ASN A 131 7.18 36.13 -9.04
#